data_AF-A0A1Y6F4C2-F1
#
_entry.id   AF-A0A1Y6F4C2-F1
#
_cell.length_a   1.000
_cell.length_b   1.000
_cell.length_c   1.000
_cell.angle_alpha   90.00
_cell.angle_beta   90.00
_cell.angle_gamma   90.00
#
_symmetry.space_group_name_H-M   'P 1'
#
loop_
_entity.id
_entity.type
_entity.pdbx_description
1 polymer ?
#
loop_
_entity_poly.entity_id
_entity_poly.type
_entity_poly.pdbx_seq_one_letter_code
_entity_poly.pdbx_strand_id
1 'polypeptide(L)'
;MQTRTEAEILAAKASAGDRYSQAETNYRQQRHLSDDELRAWMTEQASLEKAEIRQAVDEKRVYVVAGKDAHRVHLYDCSSLREQIDRDHAWSFWQIGSAESFRLQLAHGDGGPRMPELVDRAAIEALRSYVTCQICAPSVSHTSKSRGVRTTKLTSFSARHIGRELSALDGTSLGLLERIITTIDRYSSSVAVQTSTVSFDETEHPAVIVGPAVSGTVSSGSAPSTE
;
A
#
# COMPACT_ATOMS: atom_id res chain seq x y z
N MET A 1 21.96 0.11 13.01
CA MET A 1 20.59 -0.46 13.00
C MET A 1 20.58 -1.57 11.96
N GLN A 2 20.35 -2.82 12.37
CA GLN A 2 20.24 -3.94 11.44
C GLN A 2 18.83 -3.96 10.83
N THR A 3 18.73 -3.98 9.49
CA THR A 3 17.48 -4.14 8.74
C THR A 3 16.99 -5.58 8.84
N ARG A 4 15.77 -5.78 9.36
CA ARG A 4 15.13 -7.10 9.42
C ARG A 4 14.94 -7.68 8.02
N THR A 5 15.27 -8.94 7.85
CA THR A 5 15.21 -9.63 6.55
C THR A 5 13.78 -10.03 6.17
N GLU A 6 13.50 -10.30 4.89
CA GLU A 6 12.19 -10.80 4.41
C GLU A 6 11.76 -12.09 5.13
N ALA A 7 12.73 -12.93 5.49
CA ALA A 7 12.53 -14.12 6.30
C ALA A 7 12.03 -13.81 7.72
N GLU A 8 12.50 -12.73 8.33
CA GLU A 8 12.02 -12.30 9.65
C GLU A 8 10.59 -11.76 9.62
N ILE A 9 10.20 -11.10 8.52
CA ILE A 9 8.82 -10.64 8.31
C ILE A 9 7.89 -11.84 8.09
N LEU A 10 8.32 -12.84 7.32
CA LEU A 10 7.56 -14.08 7.13
C LEU A 10 7.45 -14.89 8.44
N ALA A 11 8.50 -14.92 9.25
CA ALA A 11 8.48 -15.52 10.58
C ALA A 11 7.53 -14.77 11.54
N ALA A 12 7.48 -13.44 11.46
CA ALA A 12 6.51 -12.63 12.21
C ALA A 12 5.05 -12.94 11.79
N LYS A 13 4.81 -13.17 10.49
CA LYS A 13 3.49 -13.62 9.99
C LYS A 13 3.14 -15.03 10.45
N ALA A 14 4.10 -15.95 10.51
CA ALA A 14 3.88 -17.29 11.06
C ALA A 14 3.57 -17.23 12.57
N SER A 15 4.30 -16.40 13.32
CA SER A 15 4.01 -16.11 14.74
C SER A 15 2.63 -15.47 14.93
N ALA A 16 2.15 -14.65 14.00
CA ALA A 16 0.79 -14.15 14.01
C ALA A 16 -0.25 -15.27 13.78
N GLY A 17 0.08 -16.30 13.00
CA GLY A 17 -0.68 -17.53 12.88
C GLY A 17 -0.81 -18.30 14.21
N ASP A 18 0.28 -18.39 14.98
CA ASP A 18 0.26 -19.02 16.32
C ASP A 18 -0.63 -18.23 17.31
N ARG A 19 -0.71 -16.90 17.17
CA ARG A 19 -1.64 -16.06 17.95
C ARG A 19 -3.10 -16.42 17.67
N TYR A 20 -3.45 -16.88 16.47
CA TYR A 20 -4.81 -17.36 16.17
C TYR A 20 -5.13 -18.67 16.90
N SER A 21 -4.18 -19.61 16.98
CA SER A 21 -4.34 -20.83 17.78
C SER A 21 -4.40 -20.53 19.28
N GLN A 22 -3.67 -19.51 19.75
CA GLN A 22 -3.78 -19.03 21.12
C GLN A 22 -5.13 -18.32 21.38
N ALA A 23 -5.64 -17.56 20.41
CA ALA A 23 -6.98 -16.96 20.47
C ALA A 23 -8.09 -18.01 20.53
N GLU A 24 -7.96 -19.12 19.78
CA GLU A 24 -8.88 -20.26 19.86
C GLU A 24 -8.82 -20.94 21.24
N THR A 25 -7.62 -21.07 21.81
CA THR A 25 -7.41 -21.63 23.16
C THR A 25 -8.01 -20.72 24.23
N ASN A 26 -7.78 -19.41 24.12
CA ASN A 26 -8.34 -18.39 24.99
C ASN A 26 -9.88 -18.37 24.89
N TYR A 27 -10.43 -18.52 23.68
CA TYR A 27 -11.87 -18.63 23.46
C TYR A 27 -12.49 -19.82 24.21
N ARG A 28 -11.85 -21.00 24.17
CA ARG A 28 -12.32 -22.17 24.91
C ARG A 28 -12.30 -21.94 26.43
N GLN A 29 -11.31 -21.22 26.93
CA GLN A 29 -11.23 -20.83 28.35
C GLN A 29 -12.28 -19.78 28.73
N GLN A 30 -12.57 -18.82 27.85
CA GLN A 30 -13.53 -17.73 28.07
C GLN A 30 -14.99 -18.17 28.10
N ARG A 31 -15.33 -19.33 27.51
CA ARG A 31 -16.71 -19.85 27.47
C ARG A 31 -17.28 -20.17 28.85
N HIS A 32 -16.42 -20.31 29.86
CA HIS A 32 -16.80 -20.62 31.24
C HIS A 32 -16.84 -19.39 32.15
N LEU A 33 -16.40 -18.22 31.67
CA LEU A 33 -16.46 -16.98 32.44
C LEU A 33 -17.91 -16.51 32.54
N SER A 34 -18.32 -16.12 33.75
CA SER A 34 -19.51 -15.31 33.95
C SER A 34 -19.39 -13.98 33.19
N ASP A 35 -20.51 -13.29 33.00
CA ASP A 35 -20.52 -12.02 32.26
C ASP A 35 -19.64 -10.95 32.93
N ASP A 36 -19.59 -10.93 34.27
CA ASP A 36 -18.75 -10.00 35.02
C ASP A 36 -17.26 -10.35 34.89
N GLU A 37 -16.91 -11.63 34.98
CA GLU A 37 -15.53 -12.10 34.78
C GLU A 37 -15.06 -11.83 33.35
N LEU A 38 -15.93 -12.02 32.36
CA LEU A 38 -15.64 -11.73 30.97
C LEU A 38 -15.37 -10.23 30.75
N ARG A 39 -16.18 -9.35 31.35
CA ARG A 39 -15.97 -7.90 31.30
C ARG A 39 -14.70 -7.46 32.01
N ALA A 40 -14.39 -8.05 33.17
CA ALA A 40 -13.14 -7.81 33.87
C ALA A 40 -11.95 -8.23 33.01
N TRP A 41 -12.01 -9.41 32.40
CA TRP A 41 -11.00 -9.90 31.47
C TRP A 41 -10.81 -8.97 30.27
N MET A 42 -11.90 -8.49 29.62
CA MET A 42 -11.80 -7.53 28.52
C MET A 42 -11.08 -6.24 28.94
N THR A 43 -11.34 -5.75 30.15
CA THR A 43 -10.70 -4.54 30.70
C THR A 43 -9.20 -4.76 30.93
N GLU A 44 -8.84 -5.94 31.45
CA GLU A 44 -7.44 -6.35 31.59
C GLU A 44 -6.75 -6.46 30.23
N GLN A 45 -7.38 -7.10 29.24
CA GLN A 45 -6.82 -7.21 27.90
C GLN A 45 -6.59 -5.85 27.24
N ALA A 46 -7.57 -4.94 27.31
CA ALA A 46 -7.41 -3.59 26.79
C ALA A 46 -6.20 -2.87 27.42
N SER A 47 -5.96 -3.10 28.72
CA SER A 47 -4.83 -2.53 29.46
C SER A 47 -3.49 -3.14 29.02
N LEU A 48 -3.43 -4.46 28.84
CA LEU A 48 -2.23 -5.16 28.35
C LEU A 48 -1.87 -4.72 26.92
N GLU A 49 -2.85 -4.65 26.03
CA GLU A 49 -2.64 -4.20 24.65
C GLU A 49 -2.18 -2.74 24.58
N LYS A 50 -2.71 -1.86 25.43
CA LYS A 50 -2.20 -0.48 25.57
C LYS A 50 -0.75 -0.43 26.01
N ALA A 51 -0.37 -1.29 26.97
CA ALA A 51 1.02 -1.37 27.42
C ALA A 51 1.93 -1.87 26.29
N GLU A 52 1.49 -2.86 25.50
CA GLU A 52 2.23 -3.37 24.34
C GLU A 52 2.44 -2.28 23.27
N ILE A 53 1.39 -1.52 22.93
CA ILE A 53 1.49 -0.40 21.98
C ILE A 53 2.46 0.66 22.51
N ARG A 54 2.36 1.04 23.79
CA ARG A 54 3.26 2.02 24.40
C ARG A 54 4.71 1.54 24.35
N GLN A 55 4.96 0.29 24.73
CA GLN A 55 6.30 -0.29 24.64
C GLN A 55 6.84 -0.27 23.21
N ALA A 56 6.04 -0.62 22.22
CA ALA A 56 6.45 -0.56 20.81
C ALA A 56 6.82 0.87 20.39
N VAL A 57 6.03 1.87 20.80
CA VAL A 57 6.31 3.28 20.54
C VAL A 57 7.61 3.73 21.22
N ASP A 58 7.84 3.33 22.48
CA ASP A 58 9.09 3.62 23.21
C ASP A 58 10.31 3.02 22.50
N GLU A 59 10.15 1.86 21.86
CA GLU A 59 11.15 1.22 21.00
C GLU A 59 11.25 1.81 19.59
N LYS A 60 10.62 2.97 19.33
CA LYS A 60 10.58 3.68 18.05
C LYS A 60 9.89 2.91 16.91
N ARG A 61 9.04 1.94 17.25
CA ARG A 61 8.14 1.27 16.30
C ARG A 61 6.87 2.10 16.18
N VAL A 62 6.94 3.18 15.41
CA VAL A 62 5.87 4.21 15.33
C VAL A 62 5.02 4.14 14.07
N TYR A 63 5.32 3.22 13.16
CA TYR A 63 4.58 3.06 11.92
C TYR A 63 3.61 1.88 12.01
N VAL A 64 2.43 2.05 11.43
CA VAL A 64 1.42 0.99 11.31
C VAL A 64 1.20 0.69 9.84
N VAL A 65 1.19 -0.59 9.48
CA VAL A 65 0.88 -1.05 8.12
C VAL A 65 -0.54 -1.59 8.07
N ALA A 66 -1.42 -0.92 7.34
CA ALA A 66 -2.82 -1.30 7.18
C ALA A 66 -3.13 -1.73 5.73
N GLY A 67 -4.12 -2.60 5.55
CA GLY A 67 -4.64 -3.03 4.25
C GLY A 67 -4.00 -4.31 3.69
N LYS A 68 -4.82 -5.12 3.01
CA LYS A 68 -4.45 -6.45 2.48
C LYS A 68 -3.62 -6.37 1.19
N ASP A 69 -3.96 -5.44 0.29
CA ASP A 69 -3.42 -5.41 -1.08
C ASP A 69 -2.39 -4.30 -1.31
N ALA A 70 -2.62 -3.11 -0.75
CA ALA A 70 -1.67 -2.01 -0.77
C ALA A 70 -1.35 -1.65 0.68
N HIS A 71 -0.16 -2.05 1.14
CA HIS A 71 0.38 -1.72 2.45
C HIS A 71 0.36 -0.20 2.65
N ARG A 72 -0.69 0.32 3.30
CA ARG A 72 -0.82 1.73 3.60
C ARG A 72 -0.10 1.99 4.91
N VAL A 73 0.88 2.88 4.87
CA VAL A 73 1.70 3.23 6.03
C VAL A 73 1.09 4.43 6.73
N HIS A 74 0.89 4.31 8.04
CA HIS A 74 0.41 5.37 8.91
C HIS A 74 1.41 5.60 10.05
N LEU A 75 1.33 6.77 10.69
CA LEU A 75 1.86 6.96 12.04
C LEU A 75 0.89 6.38 13.06
N TYR A 76 1.39 5.93 14.21
CA TYR A 76 0.58 5.32 15.27
C TYR A 76 -0.50 6.27 15.81
N ASP A 77 -0.28 7.59 15.77
CA ASP A 77 -1.22 8.62 16.22
C ASP A 77 -2.20 9.08 15.13
N CYS A 78 -2.22 8.41 13.97
CA CYS A 78 -3.10 8.78 12.88
C CYS A 78 -4.57 8.58 13.25
N SER A 79 -5.37 9.63 13.11
CA SER A 79 -6.81 9.61 13.42
C SER A 79 -7.60 8.54 12.67
N SER A 80 -7.18 8.16 11.46
CA SER A 80 -7.83 7.09 10.69
C SER A 80 -7.60 5.69 11.27
N LEU A 81 -6.67 5.53 12.22
CA LEU A 81 -6.38 4.27 12.90
C LEU A 81 -6.88 4.25 14.35
N ARG A 82 -7.71 5.22 14.74
CA ARG A 82 -8.19 5.33 16.12
C ARG A 82 -8.80 4.03 16.63
N GLU A 83 -9.64 3.37 15.83
CA GLU A 83 -10.27 2.09 16.19
C GLU A 83 -9.29 0.93 16.42
N GLN A 84 -8.04 1.04 15.95
CA GLN A 84 -7.00 0.04 16.17
C GLN A 84 -6.06 0.42 17.32
N ILE A 85 -5.75 1.71 17.46
CA ILE A 85 -4.75 2.21 18.41
C ILE A 85 -5.37 2.58 19.77
N ASP A 86 -6.53 3.22 19.77
CA ASP A 86 -7.29 3.57 20.97
C ASP A 86 -8.00 2.31 21.47
N ARG A 87 -7.30 1.51 22.28
CA ARG A 87 -7.83 0.21 22.74
C ARG A 87 -9.03 0.38 23.66
N ASP A 88 -9.10 1.46 24.43
CA ASP A 88 -10.29 1.73 25.26
C ASP A 88 -11.51 1.89 24.35
N HIS A 89 -11.37 2.65 23.24
CA HIS A 89 -12.43 2.77 22.25
C HIS A 89 -12.72 1.45 21.52
N ALA A 90 -11.68 0.72 21.10
CA ALA A 90 -11.82 -0.54 20.38
C ALA A 90 -12.57 -1.63 21.19
N TRP A 91 -12.33 -1.67 22.51
CA TRP A 91 -13.00 -2.59 23.43
C TRP A 91 -14.34 -2.07 23.94
N SER A 92 -14.60 -0.76 23.90
CA SER A 92 -15.83 -0.15 24.45
C SER A 92 -17.11 -0.76 23.88
N PHE A 93 -17.13 -1.08 22.58
CA PHE A 93 -18.26 -1.74 21.93
C PHE A 93 -18.64 -3.06 22.62
N TRP A 94 -17.63 -3.83 23.03
CA TRP A 94 -17.79 -5.14 23.66
C TRP A 94 -18.08 -5.05 25.17
N GLN A 95 -17.53 -4.02 25.83
CA GLN A 95 -17.78 -3.79 27.25
C GLN A 95 -19.21 -3.31 27.52
N ILE A 96 -19.76 -2.47 26.63
CA ILE A 96 -21.12 -1.93 26.75
C ILE A 96 -22.16 -2.92 26.19
N GLY A 97 -21.78 -3.75 25.22
CA GLY A 97 -22.64 -4.74 24.59
C GLY A 97 -23.02 -5.93 25.48
N SER A 98 -23.80 -6.85 24.90
CA SER A 98 -24.12 -8.12 25.57
C SER A 98 -22.92 -9.06 25.50
N ALA A 99 -22.62 -9.71 26.62
CA ALA A 99 -21.57 -10.72 26.70
C ALA A 99 -21.81 -11.89 25.72
N GLU A 100 -23.09 -12.23 25.49
CA GLU A 100 -23.50 -13.24 24.52
C GLU A 100 -23.10 -12.86 23.08
N SER A 101 -23.29 -11.61 22.66
CA SER A 101 -22.88 -11.15 21.34
C SER A 101 -21.36 -11.25 21.14
N PHE A 102 -20.56 -10.95 22.18
CA PHE A 102 -19.12 -11.16 22.12
C PHE A 102 -18.74 -12.64 21.97
N ARG A 103 -19.33 -13.51 22.79
CA ARG A 103 -19.10 -14.96 22.70
C ARG A 103 -19.48 -15.51 21.32
N LEU A 104 -20.57 -15.03 20.72
CA LEU A 104 -21.01 -15.43 19.38
C LEU A 104 -20.01 -14.98 18.31
N GLN A 105 -19.57 -13.72 18.32
CA GLN A 105 -18.61 -13.22 17.34
C GLN A 105 -17.23 -13.88 17.48
N LEU A 106 -16.80 -14.18 18.71
CA LEU A 106 -15.64 -15.03 18.96
C LEU A 106 -15.80 -16.43 18.36
N ALA A 107 -16.97 -17.05 18.51
CA ALA A 107 -17.26 -18.38 17.96
C ALA A 107 -17.17 -18.43 16.43
N HIS A 108 -17.47 -17.31 15.76
CA HIS A 108 -17.37 -17.16 14.31
C HIS A 108 -15.96 -16.78 13.83
N GLY A 109 -15.01 -16.59 14.76
CA GLY A 109 -13.63 -16.20 14.42
C GLY A 109 -13.47 -14.72 14.07
N ASP A 110 -14.53 -13.93 14.19
CA ASP A 110 -14.46 -12.47 13.99
C ASP A 110 -13.78 -11.76 15.17
N GLY A 111 -13.70 -12.43 16.33
CA GLY A 111 -12.75 -12.13 17.40
C GLY A 111 -12.87 -10.74 18.03
N GLY A 112 -12.07 -10.51 19.08
CA GLY A 112 -11.92 -9.18 19.67
C GLY A 112 -11.29 -8.17 18.69
N PRO A 113 -11.20 -6.89 19.09
CA PRO A 113 -10.63 -5.85 18.24
C PRO A 113 -9.21 -6.22 17.79
N ARG A 114 -8.93 -6.12 16.48
CA ARG A 114 -7.62 -6.50 15.92
C ARG A 114 -6.51 -5.61 16.48
N MET A 115 -5.39 -6.23 16.84
CA MET A 115 -4.19 -5.51 17.25
C MET A 115 -3.42 -4.98 16.03
N PRO A 116 -3.03 -3.70 16.02
CA PRO A 116 -2.20 -3.16 14.95
C PRO A 116 -0.78 -3.72 15.04
N GLU A 117 -0.14 -3.91 13.88
CA GLU A 117 1.29 -4.23 13.84
C GLU A 117 2.10 -2.94 13.78
N LEU A 118 2.84 -2.65 14.86
CA LEU A 118 3.74 -1.51 14.96
C LEU A 118 5.15 -1.91 14.54
N VAL A 119 5.69 -1.20 13.57
CA VAL A 119 7.01 -1.46 12.98
C VAL A 119 7.86 -0.19 12.94
N ASP A 120 9.17 -0.37 12.85
CA ASP A 120 10.11 0.74 12.69
C ASP A 120 10.23 1.17 11.22
N ARG A 121 10.94 2.27 10.99
CA ARG A 121 11.18 2.79 9.63
C ARG A 121 11.92 1.77 8.74
N ALA A 122 12.89 1.05 9.30
CA ALA A 122 13.71 0.12 8.53
C ALA A 122 12.87 -1.02 7.96
N ALA A 123 11.93 -1.55 8.75
CA ALA A 123 10.97 -2.55 8.33
C ALA A 123 10.03 -2.03 7.23
N ILE A 124 9.53 -0.78 7.33
CA ILE A 124 8.74 -0.16 6.26
C ILE A 124 9.53 -0.07 4.96
N GLU A 125 10.78 0.39 5.03
CA GLU A 125 11.62 0.54 3.84
C GLU A 125 12.04 -0.80 3.24
N ALA A 126 12.06 -1.88 4.02
CA ALA A 126 12.28 -3.23 3.53
C ALA A 126 11.07 -3.77 2.73
N LEU A 127 9.87 -3.19 2.90
CA LEU A 127 8.70 -3.62 2.13
C LEU A 127 8.91 -3.42 0.64
N ARG A 128 8.45 -4.39 -0.16
CA ARG A 128 8.53 -4.35 -1.63
C ARG A 128 7.68 -3.23 -2.23
N SER A 129 6.55 -2.92 -1.60
CA SER A 129 5.65 -1.86 -2.00
C SER A 129 4.85 -1.33 -0.82
N TYR A 130 4.59 -0.03 -0.82
CA TYR A 130 3.72 0.64 0.14
C TYR A 130 3.20 1.98 -0.40
N VAL A 131 2.17 2.52 0.23
CA VAL A 131 1.67 3.89 -0.03
C VAL A 131 1.54 4.60 1.30
N THR A 132 2.00 5.85 1.40
CA THR A 132 1.84 6.62 2.62
C THR A 132 0.41 7.09 2.77
N CYS A 133 -0.09 7.11 4.00
CA CYS A 133 -1.34 7.78 4.33
C CYS A 133 -1.20 9.28 4.06
N GLN A 134 -2.18 9.87 3.39
CA GLN A 134 -2.18 11.31 3.09
C GLN A 134 -2.57 12.17 4.30
N ILE A 135 -3.23 11.58 5.31
CA ILE A 135 -3.69 12.28 6.50
C ILE A 135 -2.51 12.55 7.46
N CYS A 136 -1.75 11.50 7.80
CA CYS A 136 -0.59 11.64 8.71
C CYS A 136 0.75 11.82 7.98
N ALA A 137 0.81 11.63 6.66
CA ALA A 137 1.97 11.86 5.81
C ALA A 137 3.31 11.40 6.45
N PRO A 138 3.44 10.10 6.80
CA PRO A 138 4.61 9.61 7.52
C PRO A 138 5.91 9.94 6.79
N SER A 139 6.94 10.35 7.54
CA SER A 139 8.27 10.63 6.99
C SER A 139 9.02 9.33 6.67
N VAL A 140 8.84 8.85 5.45
CA VAL A 140 9.54 7.71 4.83
C VAL A 140 10.16 8.17 3.51
N SER A 141 11.01 7.34 2.91
CA SER A 141 11.85 7.72 1.76
C SER A 141 11.04 7.95 0.49
N HIS A 142 9.86 7.33 0.39
CA HIS A 142 8.96 7.47 -0.76
C HIS A 142 7.52 7.68 -0.29
N THR A 143 6.76 8.53 -0.96
CA THR A 143 5.30 8.63 -0.73
C THR A 143 4.54 7.42 -1.27
N SER A 144 5.10 6.76 -2.30
CA SER A 144 4.64 5.47 -2.79
C SER A 144 5.83 4.68 -3.30
N LYS A 145 5.98 3.47 -2.79
CA LYS A 145 6.92 2.46 -3.27
C LYS A 145 6.12 1.39 -4.01
N SER A 146 6.41 1.13 -5.27
CA SER A 146 5.80 0.02 -6.01
C SER A 146 6.87 -0.98 -6.40
N ARG A 147 6.55 -2.28 -6.31
CA ARG A 147 7.43 -3.33 -6.82
C ARG A 147 7.36 -3.31 -8.34
N GLY A 148 8.46 -2.97 -8.99
CA GLY A 148 8.61 -3.05 -10.43
C GLY A 148 8.24 -1.77 -11.17
N VAL A 149 8.62 -1.77 -12.44
CA VAL A 149 8.35 -0.68 -13.37
C VAL A 149 6.85 -0.63 -13.64
N ARG A 150 6.25 0.56 -13.58
CA ARG A 150 4.81 0.71 -13.83
C ARG A 150 4.50 0.33 -15.29
N THR A 151 3.82 -0.79 -15.46
CA THR A 151 3.30 -1.21 -16.75
C THR A 151 1.87 -0.67 -16.93
N THR A 152 1.58 -0.16 -18.12
CA THR A 152 0.25 0.29 -18.51
C THR A 152 -0.16 -0.54 -19.72
N LYS A 153 -1.41 -1.03 -19.70
CA LYS A 153 -1.98 -1.66 -20.90
C LYS A 153 -2.15 -0.59 -21.98
N LEU A 154 -1.89 -0.93 -23.25
CA LEU A 154 -2.08 -0.02 -24.38
C LEU A 154 -3.46 0.66 -24.38
N THR A 155 -4.51 -0.08 -24.03
CA THR A 155 -5.89 0.43 -23.95
C THR A 155 -6.16 1.39 -22.77
N SER A 156 -5.21 1.52 -21.84
CA SER A 156 -5.34 2.34 -20.62
C SER A 156 -4.53 3.64 -20.71
N PHE A 157 -3.98 3.97 -21.87
CA PHE A 157 -3.35 5.27 -22.09
C PHE A 157 -4.39 6.38 -22.08
N SER A 158 -4.27 7.26 -21.08
CA SER A 158 -5.01 8.52 -20.98
C SER A 158 -4.08 9.73 -21.09
N ALA A 159 -4.66 10.93 -21.13
CA ALA A 159 -3.94 12.19 -21.32
C ALA A 159 -2.76 12.42 -20.34
N ARG A 160 -2.79 11.80 -19.16
CA ARG A 160 -1.70 11.89 -18.16
C ARG A 160 -0.39 11.20 -18.57
N HIS A 161 -0.41 10.39 -19.63
CA HIS A 161 0.76 9.67 -20.12
C HIS A 161 1.40 10.34 -21.36
N ILE A 162 0.79 11.40 -21.89
CA ILE A 162 1.36 12.18 -23.00
C ILE A 162 2.69 12.78 -22.56
N GLY A 163 3.70 12.73 -23.43
CA GLY A 163 5.05 13.21 -23.19
C GLY A 163 5.92 12.25 -22.37
N ARG A 164 5.50 10.98 -22.20
CA ARG A 164 6.29 9.95 -21.53
C ARG A 164 6.89 8.98 -22.53
N GLU A 165 8.11 8.55 -22.25
CA GLU A 165 8.77 7.48 -22.99
C GLU A 165 8.18 6.13 -22.60
N LEU A 166 7.92 5.33 -23.62
CA LEU A 166 7.35 4.00 -23.55
C LEU A 166 8.45 2.99 -23.88
N SER A 167 8.46 1.87 -23.17
CA SER A 167 9.33 0.75 -23.46
C SER A 167 8.54 -0.55 -23.36
N ALA A 168 8.83 -1.55 -24.17
CA ALA A 168 8.25 -2.88 -24.00
C ALA A 168 8.79 -3.54 -22.73
N LEU A 169 8.17 -4.65 -22.29
CA LEU A 169 8.59 -5.37 -21.08
C LEU A 169 10.03 -5.90 -21.15
N ASP A 170 10.53 -6.15 -22.35
CA ASP A 170 11.89 -6.58 -22.64
C ASP A 170 12.92 -5.43 -22.60
N GLY A 171 12.47 -4.19 -22.38
CA GLY A 171 13.31 -3.00 -22.36
C GLY A 171 13.47 -2.32 -23.73
N THR A 172 12.88 -2.86 -24.80
CA THR A 172 12.91 -2.24 -26.13
C THR A 172 12.18 -0.90 -26.08
N SER A 173 12.83 0.19 -26.49
CA SER A 173 12.20 1.52 -26.54
C SER A 173 11.09 1.54 -27.60
N LEU A 174 9.89 1.97 -27.23
CA LEU A 174 8.73 2.11 -28.12
C LEU A 174 8.49 3.56 -28.54
N GLY A 175 9.25 4.52 -27.99
CA GLY A 175 9.15 5.94 -28.31
C GLY A 175 8.32 6.76 -27.32
N LEU A 176 7.98 7.99 -27.71
CA LEU A 176 7.27 8.96 -26.88
C LEU A 176 5.78 8.97 -27.22
N LEU A 177 4.90 9.00 -26.21
CA LEU A 177 3.47 9.18 -26.46
C LEU A 177 3.15 10.66 -26.77
N GLU A 178 2.77 10.97 -28.01
CA GLU A 178 2.42 12.33 -28.43
C GLU A 178 0.91 12.57 -28.46
N ARG A 179 0.49 13.84 -28.32
CA ARG A 179 -0.90 14.25 -28.45
C ARG A 179 -1.13 14.86 -29.82
N ILE A 180 -1.97 14.22 -30.63
CA ILE A 180 -2.47 14.80 -31.87
C ILE A 180 -3.73 15.61 -31.56
N ILE A 181 -3.70 16.91 -31.86
CA ILE A 181 -4.86 17.80 -31.74
C ILE A 181 -5.34 18.11 -33.15
N THR A 182 -6.42 17.46 -33.58
CA THR A 182 -7.07 17.79 -34.85
C THR A 182 -8.02 18.96 -34.62
N THR A 183 -7.69 20.12 -35.15
CA THR A 183 -8.58 21.29 -35.14
C THR A 183 -9.32 21.33 -36.47
N ILE A 184 -10.65 21.21 -36.43
CA ILE A 184 -11.49 21.32 -37.63
C ILE A 184 -11.91 22.78 -37.75
N ASP A 185 -11.28 23.52 -38.67
CA ASP A 185 -11.74 24.85 -39.04
C ASP A 185 -12.97 24.71 -39.95
N ARG A 186 -14.08 25.32 -39.55
CA ARG A 186 -15.35 25.24 -40.29
C ARG A 186 -15.32 26.00 -41.62
N TYR A 187 -14.26 26.77 -41.91
CA TYR A 187 -14.19 27.65 -43.06
C TYR A 187 -13.10 27.29 -44.09
N SER A 188 -12.25 26.30 -43.84
CA SER A 188 -11.22 25.87 -44.80
C SER A 188 -11.41 24.41 -45.21
N SER A 189 -11.49 24.14 -46.51
CA SER A 189 -11.67 22.82 -47.12
C SER A 189 -10.41 21.93 -47.09
N SER A 190 -9.39 22.26 -46.30
CA SER A 190 -8.16 21.48 -46.19
C SER A 190 -7.70 21.36 -44.74
N VAL A 191 -7.59 20.13 -44.26
CA VAL A 191 -7.03 19.80 -42.95
C VAL A 191 -5.60 19.33 -43.17
N ALA A 192 -4.62 20.06 -42.65
CA ALA A 192 -3.25 19.55 -42.56
C ALA A 192 -3.15 18.64 -41.33
N VAL A 193 -3.22 17.33 -41.54
CA VAL A 193 -2.92 16.33 -40.51
C VAL A 193 -1.49 15.86 -40.72
N GLN A 194 -0.60 16.21 -39.79
CA GLN A 194 0.74 15.64 -39.75
C GLN A 194 0.72 14.50 -38.74
N THR A 195 0.76 13.26 -39.23
CA THR A 195 0.64 12.05 -38.41
C THR A 195 1.97 11.31 -38.40
N SER A 196 2.57 11.15 -37.22
CA SER A 196 3.62 10.15 -36.96
C SER A 196 2.97 8.97 -36.24
N THR A 197 2.45 8.00 -36.99
CA THR A 197 1.90 6.77 -36.43
C THR A 197 3.01 5.72 -36.36
N VAL A 198 3.40 5.31 -35.14
CA VAL A 198 4.09 4.03 -34.95
C VAL A 198 3.02 2.98 -34.71
N SER A 199 2.67 2.22 -35.74
CA SER A 199 1.70 1.13 -35.66
C SER A 199 2.35 -0.13 -35.10
N PHE A 200 1.71 -0.75 -34.12
CA PHE A 200 2.04 -2.09 -33.63
C PHE A 200 1.01 -3.07 -34.20
N ASP A 201 1.47 -4.25 -34.62
CA ASP A 201 0.61 -5.33 -35.13
C ASP A 201 -0.33 -5.82 -34.00
N GLU A 202 -1.63 -5.98 -34.30
CA GLU A 202 -2.71 -6.35 -33.37
C GLU A 202 -2.62 -7.78 -32.83
N THR A 203 -1.71 -8.61 -33.35
CA THR A 203 -1.65 -10.03 -32.99
C THR A 203 -1.07 -10.32 -31.59
N GLU A 204 -0.45 -9.34 -30.95
CA GLU A 204 -0.04 -9.43 -29.56
C GLU A 204 -0.43 -8.15 -28.84
N HIS A 205 -1.07 -8.24 -27.67
CA HIS A 205 -1.35 -7.09 -26.81
C HIS A 205 -0.23 -6.94 -25.77
N PRO A 206 0.96 -6.42 -26.09
CA PRO A 206 2.04 -6.34 -25.11
C PRO A 206 1.66 -5.33 -24.02
N ALA A 207 1.94 -5.69 -22.77
CA ALA A 207 1.98 -4.68 -21.71
C ALA A 207 3.20 -3.79 -21.95
N VAL A 208 3.07 -2.49 -21.70
CA VAL A 208 4.13 -1.51 -21.99
C VAL A 208 4.56 -0.83 -20.70
N ILE A 209 5.85 -0.69 -20.48
CA ILE A 209 6.48 0.09 -19.42
C ILE A 209 6.34 1.58 -19.74
N VAL A 210 5.93 2.38 -18.75
CA VAL A 210 5.86 3.84 -18.87
C VAL A 210 6.89 4.49 -17.95
N GLY A 211 7.91 5.10 -18.53
CA GLY A 211 8.95 5.83 -17.81
C GLY A 211 8.73 7.35 -17.79
N PRO A 212 9.33 8.10 -16.84
CA PRO A 212 9.51 9.54 -17.02
C PRO A 212 10.47 9.76 -18.21
N ALA A 213 10.16 10.72 -19.09
CA ALA A 213 11.06 11.05 -20.21
C ALA A 213 12.44 11.43 -19.67
N VAL A 214 13.47 10.69 -20.07
CA VAL A 214 14.84 11.09 -19.75
C VAL A 214 15.22 12.13 -20.79
N SER A 215 15.40 13.38 -20.39
CA SER A 215 15.87 14.42 -21.31
C SER A 215 17.29 14.09 -21.77
N GLY A 216 17.39 13.30 -22.84
CA GLY A 216 18.64 13.06 -23.54
C GLY A 216 19.06 14.35 -24.26
N THR A 217 20.15 14.94 -23.81
CA THR A 217 20.79 16.07 -24.47
C THR A 217 21.27 15.60 -25.85
N VAL A 218 20.50 15.89 -26.89
CA VAL A 218 20.91 15.63 -28.27
C VAL A 218 22.04 16.61 -28.58
N SER A 219 23.29 16.15 -28.48
CA SER A 219 24.43 16.85 -29.06
C SER A 219 24.30 16.81 -30.58
N SER A 220 23.93 17.94 -31.19
CA SER A 220 24.04 18.17 -32.61
C SER A 220 25.51 18.22 -33.00
N GLY A 221 26.06 17.09 -33.45
CA GLY A 221 27.38 17.01 -34.07
C GLY A 221 27.33 17.68 -35.44
N SER A 222 27.97 18.84 -35.56
CA SER A 222 28.24 19.48 -36.84
C SER A 222 29.22 18.62 -37.65
N ALA A 223 28.86 18.31 -38.90
CA ALA A 223 29.74 17.62 -39.83
C ALA A 223 30.96 18.50 -40.18
N PRO A 224 32.17 17.92 -40.33
CA PRO A 224 33.32 18.65 -40.81
C PRO A 224 33.18 18.94 -42.31
N SER A 225 33.28 20.22 -42.66
CA SER A 225 33.43 20.69 -44.03
C SER A 225 34.79 20.24 -44.58
N THR A 226 34.76 19.56 -45.71
CA THR A 226 35.93 19.27 -46.54
C THR A 226 36.33 20.50 -47.34
N GLU A 227 37.58 20.94 -47.20
CA GLU A 227 38.39 21.61 -48.22
C GLU A 227 39.67 20.81 -48.44
#